data_AF-A0A946VM23-F1
#
_entry.id   AF-A0A946VM23-F1
#
_cell.length_a   1.000
_cell.length_b   1.000
_cell.length_c   1.000
_cell.angle_alpha   90.00
_cell.angle_beta   90.00
_cell.angle_gamma   90.00
#
_symmetry.space_group_name_H-M   'P 1'
#
loop_
_entity.id
_entity.type
_entity.pdbx_description
1 polymer ?
#
loop_
_entity_poly.entity_id
_entity_poly.type
_entity_poly.pdbx_seq_one_letter_code
_entity_poly.pdbx_strand_id
1 'polypeptide(L)'
;MAVSIFYDGDCPFCARYVRFLKLQETAGPVGLIDVRTDNCSREELQQQGFNLDEGMVVELDGQRLGGADAVNTLALLSTPVGLFNRLNRLLLSSVLLSRVLYPALRAGRWLTLFLLNREGFAPKDEGISAKGQIFSQFFALFSLFHFFNYALEYGRFPPGYDQIALFLSALALLFRPRSARLLWLLMLTSTISTFIQAPVQSNHTMMRSALLLGYWLAFTVTWLQGSNWQDIFRRFVPVGQGALLVMYFFGIFHKLNTDFLNPVTSCAVALWQHMPIPLSLLQGAAIDYTTIYGTFVAEGILIAMLLTRRLRYLGICGGILFHMLLAMSNYAMYITFTVLTIAMHSLFIDRGAAENMVRSKEMTVIRSRLKDPVYILALCILMVLLALAALRGAYSTVTLLMLPVVLPFCWVVFRYGRAPEAQIKTPALSANKTVGLVTSLLLVANCMMPYLGLKTSQAINMFANLRLEAGTSNHLIMPAPGPYDYLEKVAIIEDGGQDSVLQSYAENGYAIIYYDLLARLEEDPDNQVTFTIDDRQFEDVSSQDLNAEIASTLHPRWFRKFFHFQPVVLTEPEHCNV
;
A
#
# COMPACT_ATOMS: atom_id res chain seq x y z
N MET A 1 -40.42 -13.80 -35.63
CA MET A 1 -39.54 -13.70 -34.45
C MET A 1 -38.82 -12.37 -34.56
N ALA A 2 -39.08 -11.46 -33.62
CA ALA A 2 -38.37 -10.19 -33.56
C ALA A 2 -37.30 -10.32 -32.48
N VAL A 3 -36.03 -10.17 -32.86
CA VAL A 3 -34.89 -10.27 -31.95
C VAL A 3 -34.22 -8.90 -31.89
N SER A 4 -34.08 -8.36 -30.68
CA SER A 4 -33.33 -7.12 -30.45
C SER A 4 -32.18 -7.39 -29.48
N ILE A 5 -30.98 -6.92 -29.81
CA ILE A 5 -29.78 -7.08 -28.99
C ILE A 5 -29.31 -5.69 -28.57
N PHE A 6 -29.33 -5.45 -27.27
CA PHE A 6 -28.83 -4.23 -26.65
C PHE A 6 -27.41 -4.47 -26.17
N TYR A 7 -26.44 -3.82 -26.79
CA TYR A 7 -25.02 -4.05 -26.53
C TYR A 7 -24.26 -2.74 -26.30
N ASP A 8 -23.13 -2.85 -25.60
CA ASP A 8 -22.21 -1.74 -25.37
C ASP A 8 -21.26 -1.57 -26.56
N GLY A 9 -21.47 -0.52 -27.38
CA GLY A 9 -20.65 -0.23 -28.55
C GLY A 9 -19.20 0.16 -28.25
N ASP A 10 -18.91 0.65 -27.04
CA ASP A 10 -17.54 0.95 -26.62
C ASP A 10 -16.74 -0.31 -26.28
N CYS A 11 -17.40 -1.47 -26.11
CA CYS A 11 -16.75 -2.75 -25.87
C CYS A 11 -16.40 -3.46 -27.20
N PRO A 12 -15.11 -3.64 -27.54
CA PRO A 12 -14.71 -4.29 -28.79
C PRO A 12 -15.21 -5.72 -28.91
N PHE A 13 -15.33 -6.45 -27.78
CA PHE A 13 -15.83 -7.82 -27.77
C PHE A 13 -17.33 -7.86 -28.02
N CYS A 14 -18.12 -7.01 -27.36
CA CYS A 14 -19.58 -6.97 -27.55
C CYS A 14 -19.92 -6.58 -28.99
N ALA A 15 -19.31 -5.52 -29.50
CA ALA A 15 -19.53 -5.02 -30.86
C ALA A 15 -19.12 -6.05 -31.93
N ARG A 16 -18.01 -6.79 -31.72
CA ARG A 16 -17.61 -7.87 -32.63
C ARG A 16 -18.51 -9.10 -32.50
N TYR A 17 -18.88 -9.48 -31.28
CA TYR A 17 -19.72 -10.65 -31.02
C TYR A 17 -21.05 -10.57 -31.79
N VAL A 18 -21.77 -9.45 -31.65
CA VAL A 18 -23.05 -9.25 -32.34
C VAL A 18 -22.91 -9.23 -33.86
N ARG A 19 -21.79 -8.74 -34.40
CA ARG A 19 -21.50 -8.78 -35.85
C ARG A 19 -21.17 -10.19 -36.36
N PHE A 20 -20.38 -10.95 -35.61
CA PHE A 20 -19.92 -12.29 -36.03
C PHE A 20 -20.98 -13.37 -35.95
N LEU A 21 -21.97 -13.22 -35.08
CA LEU A 21 -23.04 -14.22 -34.97
C LEU A 21 -23.89 -14.36 -36.24
N LYS A 22 -23.81 -13.40 -37.18
CA LYS A 22 -24.55 -13.41 -38.46
C LYS A 22 -26.04 -13.74 -38.28
N LEU A 23 -26.63 -13.32 -37.15
CA LEU A 23 -28.00 -13.67 -36.79
C LEU A 23 -29.01 -13.14 -37.81
N GLN A 24 -28.70 -12.04 -38.51
CA GLN A 24 -29.52 -11.53 -39.60
C GLN A 24 -29.68 -12.51 -40.76
N GLU A 25 -28.68 -13.36 -41.01
CA GLU A 25 -28.73 -14.37 -42.07
C GLU A 25 -29.60 -15.58 -41.68
N THR A 26 -29.97 -15.74 -40.39
CA THR A 26 -30.46 -17.02 -39.84
C THR A 26 -31.71 -16.92 -38.96
N ALA A 27 -31.86 -15.84 -38.19
CA ALA A 27 -33.02 -15.57 -37.33
C ALA A 27 -33.99 -14.51 -37.91
N GLY A 28 -33.69 -13.96 -39.10
CA GLY A 28 -34.46 -12.86 -39.71
C GLY A 28 -33.94 -11.48 -39.30
N PRO A 29 -34.73 -10.39 -39.45
CA PRO A 29 -34.28 -9.04 -39.09
C PRO A 29 -33.99 -8.94 -37.59
N VAL A 30 -32.71 -8.73 -37.24
CA VAL A 30 -32.24 -8.52 -35.86
C VAL A 30 -31.95 -7.04 -35.63
N GLY A 31 -32.62 -6.45 -34.65
CA GLY A 31 -32.34 -5.10 -34.18
C GLY A 31 -31.06 -5.08 -33.36
N LEU A 32 -30.03 -4.35 -33.82
CA LEU A 32 -28.80 -4.14 -33.06
C LEU A 32 -28.82 -2.72 -32.50
N ILE A 33 -28.92 -2.61 -31.17
CA ILE A 33 -29.12 -1.33 -30.49
C ILE A 33 -27.90 -1.07 -29.60
N ASP A 34 -27.16 -0.01 -29.91
CA ASP A 34 -26.04 0.45 -29.11
C ASP A 34 -26.56 1.33 -27.97
N VAL A 35 -26.44 0.84 -26.73
CA VAL A 35 -26.92 1.57 -25.55
C VAL A 35 -26.06 2.80 -25.19
N ARG A 36 -24.95 3.03 -25.91
CA ARG A 36 -24.17 4.27 -25.81
C ARG A 36 -24.84 5.43 -26.52
N THR A 37 -25.54 5.17 -27.62
CA THR A 37 -26.19 6.20 -28.45
C THR A 37 -27.69 6.29 -28.19
N ASP A 38 -28.33 5.17 -27.83
CA ASP A 38 -29.75 5.14 -27.49
C ASP A 38 -29.98 5.28 -25.97
N ASN A 39 -30.22 6.51 -25.53
CA ASN A 39 -30.50 6.81 -24.13
C ASN A 39 -31.86 6.25 -23.65
N CYS A 40 -32.86 6.20 -24.53
CA CYS A 40 -34.21 5.76 -24.18
C CYS A 40 -34.18 4.28 -23.79
N SER A 41 -33.63 3.44 -24.68
CA SER A 41 -33.45 2.01 -24.43
C SER A 41 -32.57 1.76 -23.21
N ARG A 42 -31.51 2.55 -23.03
CA ARG A 42 -30.62 2.43 -21.86
C ARG A 42 -31.37 2.65 -20.55
N GLU A 43 -32.12 3.74 -20.45
CA GLU A 43 -32.85 4.09 -19.23
C GLU A 43 -33.96 3.08 -18.93
N GLU A 44 -34.67 2.62 -19.95
CA GLU A 44 -35.71 1.60 -19.80
C GLU A 44 -35.14 0.28 -19.23
N LEU A 45 -34.01 -0.20 -19.78
CA LEU A 45 -33.35 -1.41 -19.32
C LEU A 45 -32.82 -1.27 -17.88
N GLN A 46 -32.26 -0.11 -17.54
CA GLN A 46 -31.79 0.16 -16.18
C GLN A 46 -32.94 0.21 -15.17
N GLN A 47 -34.09 0.80 -15.53
CA GLN A 47 -35.30 0.81 -14.71
C GLN A 47 -35.86 -0.60 -14.48
N GLN A 48 -35.70 -1.50 -15.46
CA GLN A 48 -36.06 -2.91 -15.33
C GLN A 48 -35.05 -3.75 -14.53
N GLY A 49 -33.97 -3.13 -14.02
CA GLY A 49 -32.98 -3.78 -13.16
C GLY A 49 -31.81 -4.43 -13.90
N PHE A 50 -31.69 -4.25 -15.22
CA PHE A 50 -30.52 -4.74 -15.96
C PHE A 50 -29.30 -3.85 -15.71
N ASN A 51 -28.20 -4.47 -15.26
CA ASN A 51 -26.91 -3.79 -15.16
C ASN A 51 -26.14 -3.89 -16.48
N LEU A 52 -26.18 -2.82 -17.27
CA LEU A 52 -25.50 -2.73 -18.58
C LEU A 52 -23.96 -2.69 -18.47
N ASP A 53 -23.43 -2.39 -17.28
CA ASP A 53 -21.98 -2.52 -17.01
C ASP A 53 -21.57 -4.01 -16.88
N GLU A 54 -22.51 -4.91 -16.61
CA GLU A 54 -22.22 -6.34 -16.46
C GLU A 54 -22.38 -7.12 -17.76
N GLY A 55 -23.25 -6.70 -18.69
CA GLY A 55 -23.43 -7.43 -19.95
C GLY A 55 -24.38 -6.81 -20.96
N MET A 56 -24.62 -7.55 -22.04
CA MET A 56 -25.67 -7.25 -23.02
C MET A 56 -27.03 -7.78 -22.57
N VAL A 57 -28.08 -7.21 -23.14
CA VAL A 57 -29.46 -7.68 -22.97
C VAL A 57 -30.00 -8.11 -24.33
N VAL A 58 -30.75 -9.20 -24.36
CA VAL A 58 -31.39 -9.73 -25.56
C VAL A 58 -32.89 -9.76 -25.31
N GLU A 59 -33.65 -9.19 -26.24
CA GLU A 59 -35.10 -9.26 -26.27
C GLU A 59 -35.53 -10.24 -27.36
N LEU A 60 -36.28 -11.27 -26.94
CA LEU A 60 -36.80 -12.31 -27.81
C LEU A 60 -38.29 -12.47 -27.52
N ASP A 61 -39.13 -12.20 -28.52
CA ASP A 61 -40.60 -12.32 -28.45
C ASP A 61 -41.21 -11.62 -27.21
N GLY A 62 -40.67 -10.43 -26.86
CA GLY A 62 -41.11 -9.60 -25.73
C GLY A 62 -40.49 -9.97 -24.38
N GLN A 63 -39.69 -11.04 -24.31
CA GLN A 63 -38.94 -11.41 -23.10
C GLN A 63 -37.51 -10.88 -23.16
N ARG A 64 -37.08 -10.15 -22.11
CA ARG A 64 -35.71 -9.65 -21.98
C ARG A 64 -34.86 -10.55 -21.09
N LEU A 65 -33.69 -10.93 -21.58
CA LEU A 65 -32.72 -11.79 -20.91
C LEU A 65 -31.38 -11.05 -20.82
N GLY A 66 -30.73 -11.14 -19.66
CA GLY A 66 -29.45 -10.48 -19.39
C GLY A 66 -28.32 -11.48 -19.12
N GLY A 67 -27.09 -11.03 -19.33
CA GLY A 67 -25.90 -11.74 -18.86
C GLY A 67 -25.69 -13.13 -19.47
N ALA A 68 -25.51 -14.15 -18.62
CA ALA A 68 -25.26 -15.52 -19.05
C ALA A 68 -26.41 -16.10 -19.90
N ASP A 69 -27.65 -15.76 -19.54
CA ASP A 69 -28.84 -16.23 -20.26
C ASP A 69 -28.98 -15.53 -21.63
N ALA A 70 -28.55 -14.27 -21.73
CA ALA A 70 -28.48 -13.54 -23.00
C ALA A 70 -27.48 -14.21 -23.97
N VAL A 71 -26.25 -14.49 -23.53
CA VAL A 71 -25.24 -15.11 -24.41
C VAL A 71 -25.58 -16.55 -24.76
N ASN A 72 -26.24 -17.29 -23.85
CA ASN A 72 -26.76 -18.63 -24.13
C ASN A 72 -27.83 -18.62 -25.22
N THR A 73 -28.81 -17.71 -25.09
CA THR A 73 -29.88 -17.54 -26.08
C THR A 73 -29.31 -17.19 -27.45
N LEU A 74 -28.35 -16.26 -27.51
CA LEU A 74 -27.67 -15.91 -28.75
C LEU A 74 -26.88 -17.08 -29.36
N ALA A 75 -26.25 -17.91 -28.54
CA ALA A 75 -25.54 -19.10 -29.00
C ALA A 75 -26.50 -20.15 -29.58
N LEU A 76 -27.68 -20.33 -28.99
CA LEU A 76 -28.74 -21.23 -29.49
C LEU A 76 -29.34 -20.75 -30.81
N LEU A 77 -29.52 -19.43 -30.97
CA LEU A 77 -30.03 -18.81 -32.19
C LEU A 77 -28.99 -18.76 -33.33
N SER A 78 -27.70 -18.94 -33.03
CA SER A 78 -26.62 -18.89 -34.01
C SER A 78 -26.45 -20.19 -34.83
N THR A 79 -26.11 -20.06 -36.12
CA THR A 79 -25.79 -21.23 -36.96
C THR A 79 -24.38 -21.77 -36.73
N PRO A 80 -24.16 -23.09 -36.73
CA PRO A 80 -22.84 -23.70 -36.55
C PRO A 80 -21.92 -23.61 -37.78
N VAL A 81 -22.15 -22.64 -38.67
CA VAL A 81 -21.35 -22.43 -39.88
C VAL A 81 -20.18 -21.51 -39.52
N GLY A 82 -18.95 -21.99 -39.76
CA GLY A 82 -17.70 -21.31 -39.40
C GLY A 82 -17.12 -21.75 -38.05
N LEU A 83 -15.79 -21.70 -37.92
CA LEU A 83 -15.06 -22.16 -36.73
C LEU A 83 -15.51 -21.42 -35.45
N PHE A 84 -15.69 -20.10 -35.55
CA PHE A 84 -16.13 -19.26 -34.43
C PHE A 84 -17.52 -19.66 -33.91
N ASN A 85 -18.50 -19.83 -34.79
CA ASN A 85 -19.87 -20.17 -34.36
C ASN A 85 -19.98 -21.60 -33.82
N ARG A 86 -19.18 -22.54 -34.33
CA ARG A 86 -19.09 -23.89 -33.75
C ARG A 86 -18.57 -23.85 -32.32
N LEU A 87 -17.49 -23.10 -32.10
CA LEU A 87 -16.91 -22.93 -30.77
C LEU A 87 -17.85 -22.16 -29.83
N ASN A 88 -18.51 -21.11 -30.31
CA ASN A 88 -19.52 -20.37 -29.56
C ASN A 88 -20.68 -21.27 -29.13
N ARG A 89 -21.23 -22.06 -30.05
CA ARG A 89 -22.31 -23.00 -29.74
C ARG A 89 -21.84 -24.10 -28.80
N LEU A 90 -20.65 -24.67 -29.00
CA LEU A 90 -20.09 -25.68 -28.09
C LEU A 90 -19.97 -25.15 -26.65
N LEU A 91 -19.43 -23.94 -26.48
CA LEU A 91 -19.14 -23.37 -25.16
C LEU A 91 -20.35 -22.73 -24.47
N LEU A 92 -21.27 -22.12 -25.23
CA LEU A 92 -22.33 -21.29 -24.65
C LEU A 92 -23.74 -21.84 -24.85
N SER A 93 -23.96 -22.95 -25.58
CA SER A 93 -25.31 -23.54 -25.74
C SER A 93 -25.83 -24.26 -24.48
N SER A 94 -24.94 -24.71 -23.60
CA SER A 94 -25.32 -25.28 -22.31
C SER A 94 -25.51 -24.17 -21.27
N VAL A 95 -26.65 -24.17 -20.56
CA VAL A 95 -26.97 -23.22 -19.49
C VAL A 95 -25.96 -23.29 -18.35
N LEU A 96 -25.51 -24.50 -18.01
CA LEU A 96 -24.52 -24.67 -16.95
C LEU A 96 -23.16 -24.10 -17.38
N LEU A 97 -22.73 -24.42 -18.60
CA LEU A 97 -21.44 -23.98 -19.11
C LEU A 97 -21.41 -22.46 -19.34
N SER A 98 -22.50 -21.87 -19.85
CA SER A 98 -22.60 -20.42 -20.00
C SER A 98 -22.51 -19.70 -18.66
N ARG A 99 -23.18 -20.19 -17.60
CA ARG A 99 -23.10 -19.61 -16.26
C ARG A 99 -21.71 -19.69 -15.63
N VAL A 100 -20.94 -20.73 -15.94
CA VAL A 100 -19.55 -20.89 -15.46
C VAL A 100 -18.58 -20.02 -16.25
N LEU A 101 -18.72 -19.93 -17.58
CA LEU A 101 -17.81 -19.18 -18.45
C LEU A 101 -18.09 -17.67 -18.48
N TYR A 102 -19.35 -17.27 -18.30
CA TYR A 102 -19.78 -15.88 -18.42
C TYR A 102 -19.06 -14.92 -17.45
N PRO A 103 -18.79 -15.25 -16.17
CA PRO A 103 -17.98 -14.42 -15.29
C PRO A 103 -16.59 -14.10 -15.85
N ALA A 104 -15.93 -15.06 -16.53
CA ALA A 104 -14.64 -14.84 -17.17
C ALA A 104 -14.75 -13.90 -18.38
N LEU A 105 -15.80 -14.04 -19.20
CA LEU A 105 -16.09 -13.12 -20.31
C LEU A 105 -16.36 -11.69 -19.81
N ARG A 106 -17.14 -11.56 -18.73
CA ARG A 106 -17.43 -10.29 -18.07
C ARG A 106 -16.16 -9.65 -17.52
N ALA A 107 -15.31 -10.42 -16.83
CA ALA A 107 -14.02 -9.95 -16.33
C ALA A 107 -13.11 -9.48 -17.48
N GLY A 108 -13.04 -10.23 -18.59
CA GLY A 108 -12.30 -9.84 -19.78
C GLY A 108 -12.79 -8.52 -20.37
N ARG A 109 -14.12 -8.37 -20.56
CA ARG A 109 -14.75 -7.11 -20.98
C ARG A 109 -14.37 -5.96 -20.06
N TRP A 110 -14.52 -6.14 -18.75
CA TRP A 110 -14.26 -5.11 -17.76
C TRP A 110 -12.82 -4.61 -17.83
N LEU A 111 -11.84 -5.53 -17.89
CA LEU A 111 -10.43 -5.18 -17.95
C LEU A 111 -10.09 -4.44 -19.25
N THR A 112 -10.65 -4.85 -20.38
CA THR A 112 -10.45 -4.16 -21.65
C THR A 112 -11.04 -2.75 -21.62
N LEU A 113 -12.26 -2.56 -21.11
CA LEU A 113 -12.85 -1.23 -20.97
C LEU A 113 -12.00 -0.35 -20.04
N PHE A 114 -11.51 -0.91 -18.91
CA PHE A 114 -10.61 -0.24 -17.98
C PHE A 114 -9.34 0.25 -18.67
N LEU A 115 -8.63 -0.63 -19.39
CA LEU A 115 -7.38 -0.27 -20.08
C LEU A 115 -7.61 0.75 -21.21
N LEU A 116 -8.72 0.62 -21.95
CA LEU A 116 -9.12 1.53 -23.03
C LEU A 116 -9.73 2.85 -22.54
N ASN A 117 -9.93 3.03 -21.23
CA ASN A 117 -10.56 4.22 -20.64
C ASN A 117 -12.00 4.49 -21.14
N ARG A 118 -12.76 3.42 -21.39
CA ARG A 118 -14.18 3.47 -21.71
C ARG A 118 -15.03 3.32 -20.45
N GLU A 119 -15.57 4.43 -19.96
CA GLU A 119 -16.29 4.48 -18.69
C GLU A 119 -17.59 3.67 -18.72
N GLY A 120 -18.01 3.17 -17.56
CA GLY A 120 -19.30 2.50 -17.40
C GLY A 120 -20.49 3.46 -17.45
N PHE A 121 -21.69 2.93 -17.28
CA PHE A 121 -22.94 3.68 -17.29
C PHE A 121 -23.32 4.25 -15.91
N ALA A 122 -22.79 3.68 -14.83
CA ALA A 122 -23.08 4.14 -13.48
C ALA A 122 -22.55 5.58 -13.21
N PRO A 123 -23.33 6.43 -12.51
CA PRO A 123 -22.96 7.82 -12.25
C PRO A 123 -21.71 7.92 -11.37
N LYS A 124 -20.92 8.98 -11.59
CA LYS A 124 -19.69 9.24 -10.85
C LYS A 124 -19.98 9.79 -9.45
N ASP A 125 -19.39 9.17 -8.44
CA ASP A 125 -19.29 9.68 -7.07
C ASP A 125 -18.13 10.70 -7.00
N GLU A 126 -18.45 11.97 -7.14
CA GLU A 126 -17.46 13.07 -7.13
C GLU A 126 -16.69 13.16 -5.80
N GLY A 127 -17.30 12.77 -4.67
CA GLY A 127 -16.63 12.75 -3.37
C GLY A 127 -15.55 11.67 -3.29
N ILE A 128 -15.82 10.48 -3.82
CA ILE A 128 -14.81 9.40 -3.95
C ILE A 128 -13.71 9.81 -4.94
N SER A 129 -14.06 10.41 -6.07
CA SER A 129 -13.12 10.92 -7.07
C SER A 129 -12.18 12.00 -6.47
N ALA A 130 -12.73 12.95 -5.72
CA ALA A 130 -11.98 14.00 -5.04
C ALA A 130 -11.02 13.44 -4.00
N LYS A 131 -11.45 12.47 -3.18
CA LYS A 131 -10.58 11.78 -2.23
C LYS A 131 -9.47 11.02 -2.95
N GLY A 132 -9.80 10.29 -4.02
CA GLY A 132 -8.85 9.57 -4.87
C GLY A 132 -7.80 10.49 -5.47
N GLN A 133 -8.19 11.70 -5.86
CA GLN A 133 -7.27 12.72 -6.34
C GLN A 133 -6.24 13.10 -5.27
N ILE A 134 -6.69 13.43 -4.06
CA ILE A 134 -5.80 13.85 -2.96
C ILE A 134 -4.82 12.72 -2.62
N PHE A 135 -5.33 11.49 -2.46
CA PHE A 135 -4.47 10.33 -2.20
C PHE A 135 -3.44 10.14 -3.30
N SER A 136 -3.87 10.18 -4.57
CA SER A 136 -2.98 9.97 -5.73
C SER A 136 -1.86 10.99 -5.78
N GLN A 137 -2.12 12.25 -5.41
CA GLN A 137 -1.09 13.30 -5.36
C GLN A 137 -0.01 12.98 -4.31
N PHE A 138 -0.41 12.66 -3.08
CA PHE A 138 0.56 12.36 -2.02
C PHE A 138 1.24 11.01 -2.22
N PHE A 139 0.54 10.01 -2.77
CA PHE A 139 1.14 8.71 -3.07
C PHE A 139 2.14 8.78 -4.24
N ALA A 140 1.87 9.63 -5.26
CA ALA A 140 2.84 9.96 -6.30
C ALA A 140 4.06 10.67 -5.69
N LEU A 141 3.85 11.68 -4.84
CA LEU A 141 4.93 12.39 -4.17
C LEU A 141 5.79 11.46 -3.30
N PHE A 142 5.15 10.58 -2.52
CA PHE A 142 5.81 9.52 -1.77
C PHE A 142 6.68 8.66 -2.69
N SER A 143 6.15 8.24 -3.84
CA SER A 143 6.88 7.38 -4.78
C SER A 143 8.10 8.07 -5.39
N LEU A 144 8.05 9.41 -5.57
CA LEU A 144 9.21 10.20 -5.98
C LEU A 144 10.27 10.26 -4.86
N PHE A 145 9.87 10.52 -3.61
CA PHE A 145 10.79 10.46 -2.47
C PHE A 145 11.40 9.07 -2.29
N HIS A 146 10.59 8.02 -2.44
CA HIS A 146 11.05 6.62 -2.41
C HIS A 146 12.11 6.35 -3.47
N PHE A 147 11.90 6.85 -4.70
CA PHE A 147 12.90 6.74 -5.76
C PHE A 147 14.23 7.39 -5.36
N PHE A 148 14.21 8.64 -4.90
CA PHE A 148 15.44 9.35 -4.52
C PHE A 148 16.11 8.73 -3.30
N ASN A 149 15.35 8.32 -2.29
CA ASN A 149 15.87 7.65 -1.11
C ASN A 149 16.63 6.38 -1.50
N TYR A 150 16.08 5.57 -2.41
CA TYR A 150 16.78 4.36 -2.85
C TYR A 150 17.96 4.62 -3.77
N ALA A 151 17.85 5.61 -4.66
CA ALA A 151 18.94 5.96 -5.55
C ALA A 151 20.13 6.53 -4.76
N LEU A 152 19.88 7.36 -3.76
CA LEU A 152 20.92 8.13 -3.07
C LEU A 152 21.41 7.48 -1.78
N GLU A 153 20.52 6.96 -0.93
CA GLU A 153 20.89 6.41 0.38
C GLU A 153 21.14 4.89 0.33
N TYR A 154 20.31 4.15 -0.42
CA TYR A 154 20.46 2.69 -0.53
C TYR A 154 21.41 2.25 -1.65
N GLY A 155 22.25 3.15 -2.17
CA GLY A 155 23.31 2.83 -3.13
C GLY A 155 22.84 2.26 -4.48
N ARG A 156 21.57 2.45 -4.86
CA ARG A 156 21.03 1.95 -6.13
C ARG A 156 21.17 2.95 -7.28
N PHE A 157 22.28 3.69 -7.32
CA PHE A 157 22.62 4.54 -8.46
C PHE A 157 23.70 3.87 -9.31
N PRO A 158 23.54 3.77 -10.65
CA PRO A 158 22.41 4.27 -11.46
C PRO A 158 21.10 3.49 -11.23
N PRO A 159 19.93 4.14 -11.39
CA PRO A 159 18.64 3.52 -11.08
C PRO A 159 18.29 2.38 -12.05
N GLY A 160 17.76 1.29 -11.50
CA GLY A 160 17.27 0.15 -12.28
C GLY A 160 16.00 0.45 -13.06
N TYR A 161 15.60 -0.47 -13.96
CA TYR A 161 14.38 -0.33 -14.76
C TYR A 161 13.11 -0.21 -13.89
N ASP A 162 13.09 -0.87 -12.73
CA ASP A 162 11.98 -0.82 -11.77
C ASP A 162 11.82 0.57 -11.16
N GLN A 163 12.93 1.21 -10.81
CA GLN A 163 12.97 2.56 -10.26
C GLN A 163 12.64 3.62 -11.31
N ILE A 164 13.13 3.46 -12.55
CA ILE A 164 12.76 4.36 -13.66
C ILE A 164 11.26 4.27 -13.94
N ALA A 165 10.69 3.06 -14.03
CA ALA A 165 9.26 2.87 -14.23
C ALA A 165 8.43 3.46 -13.07
N LEU A 166 8.87 3.27 -11.83
CA LEU A 166 8.27 3.89 -10.65
C LEU A 166 8.28 5.42 -10.75
N PHE A 167 9.43 6.02 -11.06
CA PHE A 167 9.58 7.47 -11.19
C PHE A 167 8.69 8.06 -12.28
N LEU A 168 8.69 7.47 -13.48
CA LEU A 168 7.89 7.96 -14.61
C LEU A 168 6.39 7.83 -14.36
N SER A 169 5.95 6.72 -13.76
CA SER A 169 4.53 6.52 -13.40
C SER A 169 4.08 7.47 -12.29
N ALA A 170 4.93 7.74 -11.30
CA ALA A 170 4.67 8.70 -10.23
C ALA A 170 4.55 10.13 -10.80
N LEU A 171 5.47 10.53 -11.67
CA LEU A 171 5.45 11.83 -12.33
C LEU A 171 4.18 12.01 -13.18
N ALA A 172 3.82 11.00 -13.98
CA ALA A 172 2.60 11.02 -14.79
C ALA A 172 1.33 11.17 -13.93
N LEU A 173 1.26 10.44 -12.81
CA LEU A 173 0.13 10.52 -11.88
C LEU A 173 0.05 11.89 -11.19
N LEU A 174 1.19 12.50 -10.85
CA LEU A 174 1.23 13.82 -10.22
C LEU A 174 0.59 14.90 -11.10
N PHE A 175 0.79 14.83 -12.43
CA PHE A 175 0.16 15.73 -13.40
C PHE A 175 -1.31 15.39 -13.69
N ARG A 176 -1.73 14.12 -13.54
CA ARG A 176 -3.11 13.67 -13.78
C ARG A 176 -3.66 12.84 -12.62
N PRO A 177 -3.82 13.44 -11.42
CA PRO A 177 -4.12 12.71 -10.19
C PRO A 177 -5.53 12.12 -10.13
N ARG A 178 -6.43 12.49 -11.04
CA ARG A 178 -7.77 11.88 -11.15
C ARG A 178 -7.79 10.59 -11.98
N SER A 179 -6.67 10.20 -12.59
CA SER A 179 -6.63 9.04 -13.49
C SER A 179 -6.49 7.73 -12.72
N ALA A 180 -7.55 6.91 -12.71
CA ALA A 180 -7.50 5.58 -12.11
C ALA A 180 -6.46 4.65 -12.77
N ARG A 181 -6.23 4.79 -14.08
CA ARG A 181 -5.23 4.00 -14.82
C ARG A 181 -3.79 4.36 -14.46
N LEU A 182 -3.49 5.65 -14.27
CA LEU A 182 -2.16 6.06 -13.83
C LEU A 182 -1.90 5.66 -12.38
N LEU A 183 -2.93 5.68 -11.52
CA LEU A 183 -2.83 5.13 -10.18
C LEU A 183 -2.55 3.62 -10.24
N TRP A 184 -3.30 2.88 -11.07
CA TRP A 184 -3.08 1.45 -11.30
C TRP A 184 -1.65 1.16 -11.79
N LEU A 185 -1.15 1.95 -12.75
CA LEU A 185 0.21 1.82 -13.26
C LEU A 185 1.25 2.07 -12.15
N LEU A 186 1.06 3.11 -11.34
CA LEU A 186 1.96 3.39 -10.21
C LEU A 186 1.91 2.29 -9.14
N MET A 187 0.75 1.70 -8.88
CA MET A 187 0.62 0.54 -7.98
C MET A 187 1.35 -0.69 -8.56
N LEU A 188 1.29 -0.92 -9.87
CA LEU A 188 1.99 -2.00 -10.56
C LEU A 188 3.51 -1.84 -10.51
N THR A 189 4.02 -0.69 -10.93
CA THR A 189 5.46 -0.40 -10.88
C THR A 189 5.97 -0.43 -9.44
N SER A 190 5.17 0.06 -8.49
CA SER A 190 5.48 -0.06 -7.06
C SER A 190 5.59 -1.50 -6.57
N THR A 191 4.68 -2.37 -7.01
CA THR A 191 4.69 -3.79 -6.64
C THR A 191 5.91 -4.50 -7.21
N ILE A 192 6.18 -4.30 -8.50
CA ILE A 192 7.38 -4.85 -9.16
C ILE A 192 8.64 -4.39 -8.43
N SER A 193 8.72 -3.09 -8.12
CA SER A 193 9.86 -2.51 -7.43
C SER A 193 10.03 -3.08 -6.01
N THR A 194 8.95 -3.34 -5.26
CA THR A 194 9.01 -4.01 -3.95
C THR A 194 9.63 -5.40 -4.05
N PHE A 195 9.27 -6.22 -5.04
CA PHE A 195 9.83 -7.58 -5.20
C PHE A 195 11.30 -7.56 -5.63
N ILE A 196 11.70 -6.62 -6.49
CA ILE A 196 13.08 -6.47 -6.94
C ILE A 196 13.97 -5.93 -5.81
N GLN A 197 13.45 -5.01 -5.00
CA GLN A 197 14.16 -4.44 -3.85
C GLN A 197 14.35 -5.45 -2.73
N ALA A 198 13.48 -6.44 -2.58
CA ALA A 198 13.55 -7.39 -1.49
C ALA A 198 14.82 -8.27 -1.55
N PRO A 199 15.55 -8.42 -0.43
CA PRO A 199 15.17 -8.03 0.93
C PRO A 199 15.45 -6.56 1.31
N VAL A 200 14.54 -5.92 2.05
CA VAL A 200 14.78 -4.59 2.64
C VAL A 200 14.23 -4.51 4.06
N GLN A 201 15.09 -4.31 5.05
CA GLN A 201 14.70 -4.15 6.45
C GLN A 201 14.16 -2.75 6.72
N SER A 202 12.93 -2.47 6.28
CA SER A 202 12.31 -1.14 6.41
C SER A 202 10.81 -1.22 6.74
N ASN A 203 10.41 -0.51 7.81
CA ASN A 203 9.02 -0.38 8.22
C ASN A 203 8.18 0.43 7.21
N HIS A 204 8.74 1.45 6.54
CA HIS A 204 8.01 2.20 5.51
C HIS A 204 7.73 1.33 4.28
N THR A 205 8.67 0.44 3.92
CA THR A 205 8.49 -0.51 2.83
C THR A 205 7.42 -1.55 3.18
N MET A 206 7.35 -2.01 4.44
CA MET A 206 6.26 -2.89 4.89
C MET A 206 4.89 -2.21 4.81
N MET A 207 4.80 -0.95 5.26
CA MET A 207 3.55 -0.19 5.17
C MET A 207 3.08 -0.02 3.72
N ARG A 208 4.01 0.31 2.81
CA ARG A 208 3.73 0.36 1.37
C ARG A 208 3.23 -0.99 0.85
N SER A 209 3.89 -2.09 1.21
CA SER A 209 3.48 -3.44 0.79
C SER A 209 2.07 -3.80 1.24
N ALA A 210 1.67 -3.44 2.46
CA ALA A 210 0.31 -3.63 2.94
C ALA A 210 -0.72 -2.84 2.11
N LEU A 211 -0.42 -1.58 1.77
CA LEU A 211 -1.27 -0.78 0.89
C LEU A 211 -1.37 -1.38 -0.52
N LEU A 212 -0.26 -1.82 -1.10
CA LEU A 212 -0.24 -2.45 -2.42
C LEU A 212 -1.09 -3.72 -2.44
N LEU A 213 -0.93 -4.59 -1.43
CA LEU A 213 -1.74 -5.80 -1.29
C LEU A 213 -3.23 -5.47 -1.23
N GLY A 214 -3.63 -4.53 -0.36
CA GLY A 214 -5.03 -4.15 -0.25
C GLY A 214 -5.58 -3.44 -1.48
N TYR A 215 -4.76 -2.69 -2.23
CA TYR A 215 -5.15 -2.13 -3.54
C TYR A 215 -5.42 -3.26 -4.55
N TRP A 216 -4.55 -4.26 -4.65
CA TRP A 216 -4.74 -5.39 -5.56
C TRP A 216 -5.92 -6.28 -5.19
N LEU A 217 -6.20 -6.45 -3.89
CA LEU A 217 -7.43 -7.10 -3.43
C LEU A 217 -8.67 -6.28 -3.82
N ALA A 218 -8.65 -4.97 -3.61
CA ALA A 218 -9.74 -4.08 -4.01
C ALA A 218 -9.97 -4.08 -5.54
N PHE A 219 -8.89 -4.06 -6.31
CA PHE A 219 -8.92 -4.16 -7.77
C PHE A 219 -9.50 -5.49 -8.23
N THR A 220 -8.98 -6.61 -7.71
CA THR A 220 -9.40 -7.96 -8.08
C THR A 220 -10.88 -8.20 -7.75
N VAL A 221 -11.33 -7.80 -6.56
CA VAL A 221 -12.75 -7.92 -6.20
C VAL A 221 -13.64 -7.09 -7.12
N THR A 222 -13.24 -5.86 -7.45
CA THR A 222 -14.01 -5.00 -8.37
C THR A 222 -14.03 -5.57 -9.78
N TRP A 223 -12.90 -6.07 -10.26
CA TRP A 223 -12.72 -6.68 -11.57
C TRP A 223 -13.60 -7.93 -11.73
N LEU A 224 -13.54 -8.86 -10.76
CA LEU A 224 -14.32 -10.11 -10.79
C LEU A 224 -15.82 -9.85 -10.65
N GLN A 225 -16.22 -8.83 -9.89
CA GLN A 225 -17.63 -8.44 -9.73
C GLN A 225 -18.16 -7.62 -10.91
N GLY A 226 -17.29 -7.06 -11.76
CA GLY A 226 -17.71 -6.19 -12.85
C GLY A 226 -18.30 -4.85 -12.39
N SER A 227 -17.95 -4.38 -11.19
CA SER A 227 -18.49 -3.15 -10.61
C SER A 227 -17.84 -1.89 -11.20
N ASN A 228 -18.28 -0.68 -10.80
CA ASN A 228 -17.72 0.57 -11.32
C ASN A 228 -16.24 0.71 -10.92
N TRP A 229 -15.40 1.32 -11.75
CA TRP A 229 -13.98 1.53 -11.45
C TRP A 229 -13.75 2.35 -10.19
N GLN A 230 -14.67 3.25 -9.83
CA GLN A 230 -14.60 3.99 -8.58
C GLN A 230 -14.69 3.08 -7.35
N ASP A 231 -15.25 1.88 -7.49
CA ASP A 231 -15.31 0.89 -6.42
C ASP A 231 -13.93 0.33 -6.06
N ILE A 232 -12.95 0.35 -6.97
CA ILE A 232 -11.54 0.03 -6.67
C ILE A 232 -11.08 0.92 -5.52
N PHE A 233 -11.21 2.24 -5.69
CA PHE A 233 -10.75 3.20 -4.70
C PHE A 233 -11.66 3.19 -3.46
N ARG A 234 -12.97 3.03 -3.63
CA ARG A 234 -13.93 2.94 -2.52
C ARG A 234 -13.62 1.78 -1.56
N ARG A 235 -13.22 0.62 -2.09
CA ARG A 235 -12.79 -0.58 -1.33
C ARG A 235 -11.38 -0.44 -0.76
N PHE A 236 -10.52 0.32 -1.44
CA PHE A 236 -9.17 0.62 -0.98
C PHE A 236 -9.13 1.60 0.20
N VAL A 237 -10.09 2.53 0.32
CA VAL A 237 -10.10 3.53 1.42
C VAL A 237 -9.98 2.88 2.81
N PRO A 238 -10.77 1.85 3.17
CA PRO A 238 -10.61 1.15 4.45
C PRO A 238 -9.26 0.46 4.65
N VAL A 239 -8.55 0.08 3.58
CA VAL A 239 -7.20 -0.53 3.66
C VAL A 239 -6.24 0.46 4.29
N GLY A 240 -6.09 1.65 3.71
CA GLY A 240 -5.15 2.62 4.23
C GLY A 240 -5.58 3.22 5.57
N GLN A 241 -6.88 3.28 5.84
CA GLN A 241 -7.39 3.65 7.17
C GLN A 241 -6.99 2.62 8.23
N GLY A 242 -7.25 1.34 7.96
CA GLY A 242 -6.91 0.25 8.87
C GLY A 242 -5.41 0.12 9.06
N ALA A 243 -4.63 0.17 7.97
CA ALA A 243 -3.18 0.14 8.03
C ALA A 243 -2.59 1.27 8.90
N LEU A 244 -3.13 2.49 8.81
CA LEU A 244 -2.69 3.61 9.65
C LEU A 244 -3.01 3.39 11.13
N LEU A 245 -4.20 2.85 11.43
CA LEU A 245 -4.62 2.59 12.80
C LEU A 245 -3.83 1.43 13.43
N VAL A 246 -3.58 0.36 12.67
CA VAL A 246 -2.72 -0.75 13.08
C VAL A 246 -1.31 -0.23 13.38
N MET A 247 -0.77 0.62 12.51
CA MET A 247 0.52 1.27 12.72
C MET A 247 0.58 2.08 14.02
N TYR A 248 -0.40 2.95 14.29
CA TYR A 248 -0.41 3.72 15.53
C TYR A 248 -0.59 2.82 16.76
N PHE A 249 -1.44 1.80 16.67
CA PHE A 249 -1.63 0.85 17.76
C PHE A 249 -0.32 0.11 18.08
N PHE A 250 0.35 -0.45 17.08
CA PHE A 250 1.61 -1.16 17.27
C PHE A 250 2.78 -0.21 17.58
N GLY A 251 2.70 1.04 17.12
CA GLY A 251 3.58 2.13 17.54
C GLY A 251 3.58 2.30 19.06
N ILE A 252 2.40 2.23 19.70
CA ILE A 252 2.27 2.23 21.16
C ILE A 252 2.65 0.88 21.75
N PHE A 253 2.04 -0.19 21.23
CA PHE A 253 2.14 -1.52 21.82
C PHE A 253 3.59 -1.97 21.92
N HIS A 254 4.37 -1.89 20.85
CA HIS A 254 5.78 -2.28 20.87
C HIS A 254 6.62 -1.47 21.87
N LYS A 255 6.25 -0.22 22.16
CA LYS A 255 6.93 0.67 23.12
C LYS A 255 6.57 0.37 24.58
N LEU A 256 5.61 -0.51 24.86
CA LEU A 256 5.26 -0.94 26.22
C LEU A 256 6.29 -1.96 26.75
N ASN A 257 7.54 -1.54 26.87
CA ASN A 257 8.67 -2.33 27.35
C ASN A 257 9.52 -1.53 28.34
N THR A 258 10.40 -2.21 29.08
CA THR A 258 11.24 -1.60 30.13
C THR A 258 12.22 -0.57 29.58
N ASP A 259 12.78 -0.82 28.40
CA ASP A 259 13.92 -0.05 27.88
C ASP A 259 13.46 1.25 27.21
N PHE A 260 12.29 1.26 26.59
CA PHE A 260 11.66 2.46 26.04
C PHE A 260 11.22 3.43 27.16
N LEU A 261 10.81 2.90 28.32
CA LEU A 261 10.38 3.70 29.47
C LEU A 261 11.55 4.21 30.32
N ASN A 262 12.77 3.72 30.08
CA ASN A 262 13.97 4.17 30.76
C ASN A 262 14.63 5.34 30.00
N PRO A 263 14.73 6.55 30.60
CA PRO A 263 15.32 7.73 29.96
C PRO A 263 16.76 7.54 29.45
N VAL A 264 17.52 6.59 29.99
CA VAL A 264 18.91 6.32 29.60
C VAL A 264 19.01 5.58 28.27
N THR A 265 18.03 4.74 27.96
CA THR A 265 18.05 3.82 26.80
C THR A 265 16.99 4.16 25.75
N SER A 266 15.99 4.95 26.13
CA SER A 266 14.82 5.23 25.31
C SER A 266 15.16 5.86 23.97
N CYS A 267 14.66 5.24 22.90
CA CYS A 267 14.72 5.80 21.55
C CYS A 267 14.02 7.15 21.42
N ALA A 268 13.00 7.44 22.22
CA ALA A 268 12.34 8.75 22.18
C ALA A 268 13.28 9.88 22.63
N VAL A 269 14.14 9.60 23.62
CA VAL A 269 15.14 10.54 24.12
C VAL A 269 16.26 10.70 23.10
N ALA A 270 16.78 9.58 22.58
CA ALA A 270 17.83 9.60 21.55
C ALA A 270 17.40 10.42 20.32
N LEU A 271 16.21 10.15 19.76
CA LEU A 271 15.70 10.89 18.60
C LEU A 271 15.49 12.38 18.87
N TRP A 272 15.14 12.76 20.12
CA TRP A 272 15.02 14.16 20.51
C TRP A 272 16.36 14.90 20.50
N GLN A 273 17.44 14.24 20.94
CA GLN A 273 18.79 14.80 20.92
C GLN A 273 19.26 15.12 19.49
N HIS A 274 18.77 14.37 18.48
CA HIS A 274 19.02 14.62 17.05
C HIS A 274 18.10 15.70 16.42
N MET A 275 17.29 16.42 17.20
CA MET A 275 16.47 17.51 16.68
C MET A 275 17.32 18.75 16.32
N PRO A 276 16.87 19.59 15.37
CA PRO A 276 17.56 20.84 15.05
C PRO A 276 17.45 21.86 16.19
N ILE A 277 18.44 22.76 16.29
CA ILE A 277 18.38 23.92 17.19
C ILE A 277 17.15 24.78 16.84
N PRO A 278 16.38 25.28 17.83
CA PRO A 278 16.67 25.28 19.27
C PRO A 278 16.12 24.07 20.05
N LEU A 279 15.46 23.10 19.40
CA LEU A 279 14.79 22.00 20.11
C LEU A 279 15.77 21.10 20.86
N SER A 280 16.92 20.77 20.26
CA SER A 280 17.98 19.97 20.91
C SER A 280 18.65 20.66 22.10
N LEU A 281 18.42 21.97 22.30
CA LEU A 281 18.87 22.68 23.50
C LEU A 281 17.98 22.39 24.72
N LEU A 282 16.75 21.94 24.49
CA LEU A 282 15.84 21.52 25.56
C LEU A 282 16.21 20.10 25.99
N GLN A 283 16.90 19.99 27.12
CA GLN A 283 17.35 18.72 27.68
C GLN A 283 17.03 18.62 29.17
N GLY A 284 17.15 17.41 29.71
CA GLY A 284 16.97 17.11 31.13
C GLY A 284 15.74 16.28 31.40
N ALA A 285 15.65 15.74 32.62
CA ALA A 285 14.68 14.71 32.99
C ALA A 285 13.22 15.03 32.63
N ALA A 286 12.81 16.30 32.76
CA ALA A 286 11.45 16.71 32.38
C ALA A 286 11.19 16.54 30.87
N ILE A 287 12.17 16.87 30.03
CA ILE A 287 12.08 16.69 28.58
C ILE A 287 12.12 15.21 28.24
N ASP A 288 13.00 14.42 28.87
CA ASP A 288 13.13 12.99 28.61
C ASP A 288 11.82 12.25 28.88
N TYR A 289 11.18 12.50 30.02
CA TYR A 289 9.86 11.92 30.30
C TYR A 289 8.76 12.48 29.39
N THR A 290 8.89 13.74 28.95
CA THR A 290 7.93 14.31 27.99
C THR A 290 8.03 13.65 26.62
N THR A 291 9.21 13.29 26.13
CA THR A 291 9.37 12.60 24.83
C THR A 291 8.86 11.16 24.91
N ILE A 292 9.15 10.46 26.01
CA ILE A 292 8.64 9.10 26.28
C ILE A 292 7.11 9.10 26.36
N TYR A 293 6.54 9.78 27.36
CA TYR A 293 5.09 9.76 27.61
C TYR A 293 4.29 10.56 26.57
N GLY A 294 4.87 11.61 26.02
CA GLY A 294 4.30 12.38 24.93
C GLY A 294 4.07 11.54 23.68
N THR A 295 4.93 10.55 23.39
CA THR A 295 4.73 9.63 22.27
C THR A 295 3.44 8.79 22.47
N PHE A 296 3.24 8.20 23.65
CA PHE A 296 2.03 7.45 23.97
C PHE A 296 0.76 8.30 23.90
N VAL A 297 0.82 9.51 24.49
CA VAL A 297 -0.31 10.44 24.50
C VAL A 297 -0.65 10.91 23.09
N ALA A 298 0.36 11.28 22.29
CA ALA A 298 0.17 11.74 20.93
C ALA A 298 -0.45 10.62 20.07
N GLU A 299 0.18 9.44 20.00
CA GLU A 299 -0.32 8.33 19.19
C GLU A 299 -1.74 7.90 19.64
N GLY A 300 -2.01 7.84 20.96
CA GLY A 300 -3.31 7.47 21.50
C GLY A 300 -4.43 8.47 21.21
N ILE A 301 -4.14 9.77 21.38
CA ILE A 301 -5.09 10.85 21.02
C ILE A 301 -5.35 10.86 19.51
N LEU A 302 -4.34 10.63 18.68
CA LEU A 302 -4.49 10.57 17.22
C LEU A 302 -5.44 9.45 16.81
N ILE A 303 -5.31 8.24 17.37
CA ILE A 303 -6.26 7.13 17.15
C ILE A 303 -7.68 7.59 17.52
N ALA A 304 -7.87 8.14 18.72
CA ALA A 304 -9.18 8.57 19.20
C ALA A 304 -9.79 9.66 18.30
N MET A 305 -9.00 10.65 17.88
CA MET A 305 -9.44 11.73 16.99
C MET A 305 -9.79 11.21 15.60
N LEU A 306 -8.99 10.32 15.01
CA LEU A 306 -9.24 9.75 13.68
C LEU A 306 -10.52 8.90 13.64
N LEU A 307 -10.76 8.11 14.69
CA LEU A 307 -11.99 7.31 14.83
C LEU A 307 -13.21 8.19 15.09
N THR A 308 -13.05 9.31 15.81
CA THR A 308 -14.13 10.25 16.13
C THR A 308 -14.43 11.17 14.94
N ARG A 309 -15.52 10.90 14.20
CA ARG A 309 -15.90 11.65 12.97
C ARG A 309 -15.87 13.19 13.11
N ARG A 310 -16.27 13.73 14.28
CA ARG A 310 -16.25 15.17 14.57
C ARG A 310 -14.83 15.74 14.73
N LEU A 311 -13.92 14.97 15.30
CA LEU A 311 -12.53 15.39 15.57
C LEU A 311 -11.54 14.93 14.49
N ARG A 312 -12.00 14.14 13.53
CA ARG A 312 -11.14 13.50 12.51
C ARG A 312 -10.27 14.47 11.73
N TYR A 313 -10.78 15.66 11.39
CA TYR A 313 -9.99 16.66 10.70
C TYR A 313 -8.81 17.16 11.55
N LEU A 314 -8.98 17.25 12.88
CA LEU A 314 -7.90 17.53 13.83
C LEU A 314 -6.94 16.35 13.93
N GLY A 315 -7.45 15.11 13.97
CA GLY A 315 -6.62 13.91 13.93
C GLY A 315 -5.76 13.82 12.66
N ILE A 316 -6.31 14.21 11.51
CA ILE A 316 -5.57 14.29 10.24
C ILE A 316 -4.46 15.33 10.33
N CYS A 317 -4.77 16.57 10.69
CA CYS A 317 -3.75 17.62 10.79
C CYS A 317 -2.70 17.30 11.87
N GLY A 318 -3.14 16.83 13.04
CA GLY A 318 -2.28 16.45 14.15
C GLY A 318 -1.33 15.31 13.79
N GLY A 319 -1.83 14.27 13.13
CA GLY A 319 -1.01 13.13 12.72
C GLY A 319 0.02 13.50 11.66
N ILE A 320 -0.37 14.35 10.68
CA ILE A 320 0.57 14.91 9.71
C ILE A 320 1.66 15.73 10.40
N LEU A 321 1.29 16.63 11.32
CA LEU A 321 2.25 17.46 12.05
C LEU A 321 3.15 16.63 12.97
N PHE A 322 2.63 15.57 13.59
CA PHE A 322 3.41 14.63 14.38
C PHE A 322 4.47 13.92 13.53
N HIS A 323 4.11 13.40 12.36
CA HIS A 323 5.09 12.78 11.46
C HIS A 323 6.07 13.80 10.83
N MET A 324 5.66 15.06 10.66
CA MET A 324 6.60 16.13 10.29
C MET A 324 7.60 16.39 11.42
N LEU A 325 7.16 16.41 12.68
CA LEU A 325 8.05 16.54 13.84
C LEU A 325 9.06 15.38 13.91
N LEU A 326 8.61 14.14 13.75
CA LEU A 326 9.51 12.99 13.73
C LEU A 326 10.54 13.08 12.60
N ALA A 327 10.12 13.56 11.42
CA ALA A 327 11.01 13.76 10.29
C ALA A 327 11.97 14.95 10.43
N MET A 328 11.81 15.80 11.45
CA MET A 328 12.79 16.83 11.76
C MET A 328 14.02 16.26 12.46
N SER A 329 13.93 15.07 13.08
CA SER A 329 15.13 14.42 13.62
C SER A 329 16.13 14.21 12.48
N ASN A 330 17.37 14.68 12.65
CA ASN A 330 18.37 14.63 11.59
C ASN A 330 19.03 13.25 11.46
N TYR A 331 18.44 12.21 12.05
CA TYR A 331 18.96 10.85 12.07
C TYR A 331 18.82 10.14 10.72
N ALA A 332 17.63 10.19 10.12
CA ALA A 332 17.35 9.47 8.87
C ALA A 332 16.41 10.27 7.96
N MET A 333 16.35 9.88 6.69
CA MET A 333 15.46 10.48 5.68
C MET A 333 13.99 10.07 5.86
N TYR A 334 13.41 10.36 7.03
CA TYR A 334 12.05 10.01 7.40
C TYR A 334 10.97 10.68 6.55
N ILE A 335 11.31 11.73 5.80
CA ILE A 335 10.35 12.44 4.95
C ILE A 335 9.61 11.49 3.98
N THR A 336 10.29 10.45 3.49
CA THR A 336 9.68 9.42 2.64
C THR A 336 8.51 8.75 3.37
N PHE A 337 8.73 8.32 4.61
CA PHE A 337 7.67 7.73 5.43
C PHE A 337 6.59 8.76 5.79
N THR A 338 6.97 9.99 6.13
CA THR A 338 6.03 11.07 6.45
C THR A 338 5.07 11.34 5.29
N VAL A 339 5.56 11.43 4.05
CA VAL A 339 4.68 11.63 2.88
C VAL A 339 3.75 10.43 2.65
N LEU A 340 4.21 9.19 2.91
CA LEU A 340 3.34 8.01 2.89
C LEU A 340 2.20 8.13 3.92
N THR A 341 2.53 8.55 5.15
CA THR A 341 1.50 8.76 6.18
C THR A 341 0.54 9.88 5.80
N ILE A 342 0.99 10.98 5.16
CA ILE A 342 0.09 12.04 4.67
C ILE A 342 -0.91 11.46 3.64
N ALA A 343 -0.44 10.61 2.72
CA ALA A 343 -1.32 9.92 1.78
C ALA A 343 -2.37 9.08 2.52
N MET A 344 -1.97 8.32 3.55
CA MET A 344 -2.90 7.50 4.35
C MET A 344 -3.88 8.34 5.18
N HIS A 345 -3.44 9.43 5.80
CA HIS A 345 -4.29 10.38 6.52
C HIS A 345 -5.35 11.00 5.60
N SER A 346 -5.01 11.26 4.32
CA SER A 346 -5.98 11.77 3.36
C SER A 346 -7.19 10.84 3.14
N LEU A 347 -7.04 9.53 3.37
CA LEU A 347 -8.12 8.56 3.24
C LEU A 347 -9.19 8.71 4.33
N PHE A 348 -8.85 9.33 5.46
CA PHE A 348 -9.78 9.66 6.56
C PHE A 348 -10.70 10.85 6.24
N ILE A 349 -10.35 11.70 5.27
CA ILE A 349 -11.19 12.84 4.86
C ILE A 349 -12.58 12.32 4.45
N ASP A 350 -13.65 12.96 4.89
CA ASP A 350 -15.00 12.55 4.48
C ASP A 350 -15.25 12.81 2.98
N ARG A 351 -16.16 12.06 2.33
CA ARG A 351 -16.42 12.22 0.88
C ARG A 351 -16.88 13.64 0.53
N GLY A 352 -17.82 14.20 1.30
CA GLY A 352 -18.31 15.56 1.07
C GLY A 352 -17.25 16.61 1.39
N ALA A 353 -16.44 16.37 2.43
CA ALA A 353 -15.32 17.24 2.77
C ALA A 353 -14.25 17.26 1.68
N ALA A 354 -13.88 16.10 1.11
CA ALA A 354 -12.90 16.02 0.04
C ALA A 354 -13.34 16.79 -1.22
N GLU A 355 -14.63 16.70 -1.58
CA GLU A 355 -15.20 17.47 -2.67
C GLU A 355 -15.11 18.97 -2.41
N ASN A 356 -15.50 19.42 -1.21
CA ASN A 356 -15.39 20.83 -0.80
C ASN A 356 -13.95 21.33 -0.83
N MET A 357 -12.98 20.53 -0.38
CA MET A 357 -11.55 20.85 -0.43
C MET A 357 -11.07 21.00 -1.88
N VAL A 358 -11.41 20.05 -2.75
CA VAL A 358 -11.01 20.05 -4.16
C VAL A 358 -11.61 21.20 -4.97
N ARG A 359 -12.79 21.69 -4.56
CA ARG A 359 -13.50 22.84 -5.16
C ARG A 359 -13.20 24.17 -4.45
N SER A 360 -12.38 24.17 -3.41
CA SER A 360 -12.14 25.38 -2.62
C SER A 360 -11.38 26.44 -3.43
N LYS A 361 -11.52 27.71 -3.02
CA LYS A 361 -10.78 28.83 -3.65
C LYS A 361 -9.27 28.62 -3.53
N GLU A 362 -8.80 28.17 -2.37
CA GLU A 362 -7.38 27.92 -2.09
C GLU A 362 -6.81 26.87 -3.06
N MET A 363 -7.50 25.72 -3.20
CA MET A 363 -7.05 24.66 -4.11
C MET A 363 -7.14 25.08 -5.58
N THR A 364 -8.12 25.94 -5.92
CA THR A 364 -8.25 26.52 -7.27
C THR A 364 -7.08 27.45 -7.58
N VAL A 365 -6.67 28.29 -6.62
CA VAL A 365 -5.48 29.15 -6.72
C VAL A 365 -4.22 28.30 -6.84
N ILE A 366 -4.03 27.28 -6.00
CA ILE A 366 -2.87 26.38 -6.09
C ILE A 366 -2.80 25.75 -7.49
N ARG A 367 -3.92 25.23 -8.00
CA ARG A 367 -3.97 24.62 -9.35
C ARG A 367 -3.71 25.61 -10.47
N SER A 368 -4.18 26.85 -10.37
CA SER A 368 -3.92 27.86 -11.40
C SER A 368 -2.46 28.28 -11.39
N ARG A 369 -1.85 28.44 -10.21
CA ARG A 369 -0.43 28.73 -10.06
C ARG A 369 0.45 27.59 -10.56
N LEU A 370 0.10 26.32 -10.33
CA LEU A 370 0.87 25.18 -10.83
C LEU A 370 0.91 25.05 -12.37
N LYS A 371 0.13 25.85 -13.11
CA LYS A 371 0.21 25.96 -14.58
C LYS A 371 1.12 27.10 -15.05
N ASP A 372 1.47 28.01 -14.16
CA ASP A 372 2.32 29.17 -14.45
C ASP A 372 3.79 28.72 -14.45
N PRO A 373 4.57 29.03 -15.51
CA PRO A 373 5.96 28.60 -15.62
C PRO A 373 6.84 29.07 -14.45
N VAL A 374 6.53 30.20 -13.80
CA VAL A 374 7.28 30.69 -12.65
C VAL A 374 7.16 29.74 -11.46
N TYR A 375 5.96 29.22 -11.19
CA TYR A 375 5.73 28.28 -10.09
C TYR A 375 6.24 26.88 -10.42
N ILE A 376 6.19 26.48 -11.70
CA ILE A 376 6.84 25.24 -12.15
C ILE A 376 8.36 25.35 -11.92
N LEU A 377 8.99 26.46 -12.29
CA LEU A 377 10.41 26.70 -12.03
C LEU A 377 10.70 26.70 -10.52
N ALA A 378 9.89 27.37 -9.71
CA ALA A 378 10.04 27.36 -8.25
C ALA A 378 9.92 25.95 -7.66
N LEU A 379 9.00 25.11 -8.17
CA LEU A 379 8.87 23.71 -7.76
C LEU A 379 10.10 22.89 -8.19
N CYS A 380 10.62 23.09 -9.41
CA CYS A 380 11.85 22.47 -9.85
C CYS A 380 13.04 22.85 -8.97
N ILE A 381 13.18 24.14 -8.62
CA ILE A 381 14.20 24.63 -7.70
C ILE A 381 14.03 23.97 -6.32
N LEU A 382 12.81 23.90 -5.79
CA LEU A 382 12.51 23.22 -4.53
C LEU A 382 12.94 21.75 -4.57
N MET A 383 12.64 21.03 -5.65
CA MET A 383 13.06 19.63 -5.83
C MET A 383 14.58 19.47 -5.85
N VAL A 384 15.29 20.39 -6.52
CA VAL A 384 16.76 20.42 -6.53
C VAL A 384 17.31 20.70 -5.13
N LEU A 385 16.75 21.66 -4.39
CA LEU A 385 17.15 21.97 -3.02
C LEU A 385 16.92 20.79 -2.07
N LEU A 386 15.78 20.10 -2.20
CA LEU A 386 15.48 18.89 -1.44
C LEU A 386 16.51 17.79 -1.72
N ALA A 387 16.85 17.55 -3.00
CA ALA A 387 17.86 16.57 -3.38
C ALA A 387 19.26 16.94 -2.86
N LEU A 388 19.67 18.20 -2.95
CA LEU A 388 20.95 18.67 -2.43
C LEU A 388 21.04 18.57 -0.90
N ALA A 389 19.96 18.88 -0.19
CA ALA A 389 19.90 18.74 1.26
C ALA A 389 19.98 17.26 1.69
N ALA A 390 19.25 16.38 0.99
CA ALA A 390 19.31 14.93 1.18
C ALA A 390 20.73 14.38 0.98
N LEU A 391 21.39 14.74 -0.13
CA LEU A 391 22.78 14.34 -0.44
C LEU A 391 23.81 14.78 0.61
N ARG A 392 23.48 15.79 1.43
CA ARG A 392 24.35 16.29 2.51
C ARG A 392 23.97 15.71 3.88
N GLY A 393 23.02 14.78 3.97
CA GLY A 393 22.49 14.28 5.24
C GLY A 393 21.74 15.34 6.07
N ALA A 394 21.32 16.45 5.44
CA ALA A 394 20.61 17.55 6.10
C ALA A 394 19.09 17.28 6.15
N TYR A 395 18.69 16.15 6.72
CA TYR A 395 17.31 15.67 6.69
C TYR A 395 16.31 16.61 7.38
N SER A 396 16.71 17.29 8.45
CA SER A 396 15.88 18.31 9.08
C SER A 396 15.55 19.47 8.12
N THR A 397 16.51 19.84 7.25
CA THR A 397 16.31 20.86 6.21
C THR A 397 15.35 20.37 5.13
N VAL A 398 15.45 19.10 4.72
CA VAL A 398 14.51 18.47 3.78
C VAL A 398 13.07 18.57 4.31
N THR A 399 12.87 18.30 5.60
CA THR A 399 11.57 18.39 6.26
C THR A 399 11.06 19.83 6.33
N LEU A 400 11.93 20.80 6.65
CA LEU A 400 11.56 22.23 6.66
C LEU A 400 11.17 22.73 5.26
N LEU A 401 11.89 22.33 4.22
CA LEU A 401 11.59 22.66 2.83
C LEU A 401 10.25 22.09 2.35
N MET A 402 9.71 21.07 3.04
CA MET A 402 8.40 20.49 2.74
C MET A 402 7.22 21.23 3.39
N LEU A 403 7.45 22.10 4.38
CA LEU A 403 6.39 22.87 5.04
C LEU A 403 5.51 23.70 4.09
N PRO A 404 6.03 24.37 3.04
CA PRO A 404 5.22 25.09 2.07
C PRO A 404 4.23 24.21 1.28
N VAL A 405 4.46 22.89 1.23
CA VAL A 405 3.52 21.93 0.62
C VAL A 405 2.52 21.42 1.66
N VAL A 406 3.00 21.10 2.87
CA VAL A 406 2.22 20.44 3.92
C VAL A 406 1.27 21.41 4.65
N LEU A 407 1.73 22.60 5.01
CA LEU A 407 0.94 23.56 5.79
C LEU A 407 -0.31 24.05 5.05
N PRO A 408 -0.27 24.38 3.73
CA PRO A 408 -1.49 24.70 2.99
C PRO A 408 -2.48 23.55 2.92
N PHE A 409 -1.99 22.31 2.83
CA PHE A 409 -2.87 21.13 2.87
C PHE A 409 -3.55 21.00 4.24
N CYS A 410 -2.80 21.08 5.34
CA CYS A 410 -3.37 21.07 6.70
C CYS A 410 -4.36 22.22 6.92
N TRP A 411 -4.09 23.41 6.38
CA TRP A 411 -5.00 24.55 6.43
C TRP A 411 -6.33 24.26 5.72
N VAL A 412 -6.27 23.69 4.51
CA VAL A 412 -7.47 23.31 3.74
C VAL A 412 -8.25 22.20 4.44
N VAL A 413 -7.57 21.20 5.04
CA VAL A 413 -8.22 20.18 5.88
C VAL A 413 -8.87 20.81 7.10
N PHE A 414 -8.21 21.74 7.79
CA PHE A 414 -8.78 22.40 8.96
C PHE A 414 -10.06 23.18 8.63
N ARG A 415 -10.07 23.87 7.49
CA ARG A 415 -11.18 24.71 7.06
C ARG A 415 -12.37 23.93 6.49
N TYR A 416 -12.11 22.89 5.70
CA TYR A 416 -13.15 22.19 4.93
C TYR A 416 -13.31 20.70 5.30
N GLY A 417 -12.47 20.18 6.20
CA GLY A 417 -12.41 18.76 6.59
C GLY A 417 -13.50 18.31 7.56
N ARG A 418 -14.30 19.23 8.12
CA ARG A 418 -15.40 18.91 9.04
C ARG A 418 -16.48 18.11 8.29
N ALA A 419 -16.87 16.96 8.85
CA ALA A 419 -17.92 16.15 8.28
C ALA A 419 -19.29 16.85 8.42
N PRO A 420 -20.10 16.96 7.35
CA PRO A 420 -21.45 17.50 7.45
C PRO A 420 -22.34 16.62 8.34
N GLU A 421 -23.11 17.25 9.22
CA GLU A 421 -24.01 16.60 10.19
C GLU A 421 -25.16 15.83 9.51
N ALA A 422 -25.53 16.20 8.27
CA ALA A 422 -26.64 15.61 7.53
C ALA A 422 -26.41 14.17 7.00
N GLN A 423 -25.17 13.64 7.04
CA GLN A 423 -24.85 12.30 6.52
C GLN A 423 -24.83 11.19 7.60
N ILE A 424 -25.42 11.42 8.78
CA ILE A 424 -25.44 10.47 9.92
C ILE A 424 -26.21 9.16 9.61
N LYS A 425 -26.97 9.09 8.52
CA LYS A 425 -27.78 7.91 8.17
C LYS A 425 -27.09 7.06 7.11
N THR A 426 -26.36 6.03 7.52
CA THR A 426 -26.40 4.69 6.88
C THR A 426 -25.62 3.68 7.73
N PRO A 427 -26.28 2.70 8.35
CA PRO A 427 -25.65 1.45 8.73
C PRO A 427 -25.66 0.53 7.50
N ALA A 428 -24.49 0.27 6.94
CA ALA A 428 -24.30 -0.90 6.09
C ALA A 428 -22.87 -1.38 6.32
N LEU A 429 -22.74 -2.52 7.00
CA LEU A 429 -21.58 -3.38 6.79
C LEU A 429 -21.64 -3.82 5.32
N SER A 430 -21.10 -2.99 4.42
CA SER A 430 -21.05 -3.29 2.99
C SER A 430 -19.77 -4.04 2.68
N ALA A 431 -19.81 -4.85 1.62
CA ALA A 431 -18.67 -5.58 1.05
C ALA A 431 -17.40 -4.71 0.81
N ASN A 432 -17.53 -3.39 0.90
CA ASN A 432 -16.43 -2.44 0.82
C ASN A 432 -15.50 -2.47 2.02
N LYS A 433 -15.96 -2.90 3.21
CA LYS A 433 -15.13 -2.98 4.42
C LYS A 433 -14.33 -4.28 4.53
N THR A 434 -14.73 -5.34 3.83
CA THR A 434 -14.09 -6.66 3.91
C THR A 434 -12.63 -6.61 3.46
N VAL A 435 -12.34 -5.93 2.35
CA VAL A 435 -10.96 -5.78 1.86
C VAL A 435 -10.09 -5.09 2.91
N GLY A 436 -10.56 -3.97 3.46
CA GLY A 436 -9.84 -3.27 4.53
C GLY A 436 -9.63 -4.11 5.78
N LEU A 437 -10.65 -4.85 6.21
CA LEU A 437 -10.55 -5.75 7.36
C LEU A 437 -9.50 -6.84 7.14
N VAL A 438 -9.57 -7.55 6.01
CA VAL A 438 -8.62 -8.61 5.67
C VAL A 438 -7.20 -8.07 5.63
N THR A 439 -6.95 -6.95 4.93
CA THR A 439 -5.60 -6.37 4.87
C THR A 439 -5.12 -5.89 6.25
N SER A 440 -6.00 -5.32 7.08
CA SER A 440 -5.64 -4.90 8.43
C SER A 440 -5.29 -6.08 9.32
N LEU A 441 -6.05 -7.18 9.25
CA LEU A 441 -5.76 -8.41 10.00
C LEU A 441 -4.45 -9.05 9.58
N LEU A 442 -4.13 -9.05 8.27
CA LEU A 442 -2.84 -9.52 7.78
C LEU A 442 -1.68 -8.64 8.31
N LEU A 443 -1.89 -7.33 8.39
CA LEU A 443 -0.88 -6.43 8.95
C LEU A 443 -0.71 -6.64 10.46
N VAL A 444 -1.80 -6.81 11.20
CA VAL A 444 -1.77 -7.19 12.63
C VAL A 444 -1.00 -8.49 12.81
N ALA A 445 -1.27 -9.50 11.99
CA ALA A 445 -0.55 -10.77 12.04
C ALA A 445 0.97 -10.56 11.82
N ASN A 446 1.37 -9.73 10.85
CA ASN A 446 2.78 -9.38 10.64
C ASN A 446 3.40 -8.66 11.85
N CYS A 447 2.69 -7.73 12.47
CA CYS A 447 3.16 -7.03 13.68
C CYS A 447 3.23 -7.94 14.92
N MET A 448 2.46 -9.01 14.95
CA MET A 448 2.51 -10.01 16.02
C MET A 448 3.63 -11.04 15.84
N MET A 449 4.24 -11.15 14.65
CA MET A 449 5.29 -12.14 14.37
C MET A 449 6.49 -12.12 15.33
N PRO A 450 6.99 -10.98 15.84
CA PRO A 450 8.08 -10.98 16.82
C PRO A 450 7.70 -11.74 18.08
N TYR A 451 6.49 -11.51 18.61
CA TYR A 451 5.99 -12.19 19.81
C TYR A 451 5.66 -13.65 19.57
N LEU A 452 5.43 -14.05 18.31
CA LEU A 452 5.22 -15.45 17.95
C LEU A 452 6.54 -16.22 17.81
N GLY A 453 7.69 -15.55 17.91
CA GLY A 453 9.00 -16.14 17.72
C GLY A 453 9.33 -16.41 16.25
N LEU A 454 8.73 -15.64 15.33
CA LEU A 454 8.89 -15.84 13.88
C LEU A 454 9.95 -14.90 13.29
N LYS A 455 9.78 -13.59 13.41
CA LYS A 455 10.72 -12.60 12.83
C LYS A 455 10.68 -11.29 13.62
N THR A 456 11.80 -10.57 13.72
CA THR A 456 11.87 -9.28 14.41
C THR A 456 12.00 -8.07 13.48
N SER A 457 12.33 -8.26 12.20
CA SER A 457 12.38 -7.16 11.23
C SER A 457 11.06 -6.95 10.47
N GLN A 458 10.85 -5.73 10.00
CA GLN A 458 9.66 -5.30 9.26
C GLN A 458 8.34 -5.58 10.00
N ALA A 459 8.34 -5.55 11.33
CA ALA A 459 7.16 -5.80 12.17
C ALA A 459 6.47 -4.50 12.64
N ILE A 460 6.90 -3.33 12.15
CA ILE A 460 6.43 -2.02 12.63
C ILE A 460 6.92 -1.71 14.07
N ASN A 461 8.04 -2.30 14.48
CA ASN A 461 8.74 -2.04 15.75
C ASN A 461 9.50 -0.69 15.81
N MET A 462 8.88 0.38 15.29
CA MET A 462 9.38 1.75 15.08
C MET A 462 10.16 2.36 16.26
N PHE A 463 11.48 2.10 16.34
CA PHE A 463 12.34 2.61 17.42
C PHE A 463 11.74 2.31 18.79
N ALA A 464 11.30 1.07 18.95
CA ALA A 464 10.55 0.65 20.11
C ALA A 464 11.44 0.22 21.28
N ASN A 465 12.76 0.05 21.10
CA ASN A 465 13.62 -0.66 22.05
C ASN A 465 13.08 -2.08 22.35
N LEU A 466 12.45 -2.75 21.38
CA LEU A 466 11.82 -4.04 21.60
C LEU A 466 12.84 -5.17 21.45
N ARG A 467 13.08 -5.92 22.53
CA ARG A 467 13.99 -7.07 22.58
C ARG A 467 13.21 -8.35 22.89
N LEU A 468 13.37 -9.33 22.01
CA LEU A 468 12.63 -10.60 22.03
C LEU A 468 13.54 -11.81 21.76
N GLU A 469 14.83 -11.58 21.51
CA GLU A 469 15.80 -12.58 21.15
C GLU A 469 16.38 -13.29 22.39
N ALA A 470 17.03 -14.45 22.17
CA ALA A 470 17.63 -15.30 23.20
C ALA A 470 16.63 -15.79 24.28
N GLY A 471 15.37 -16.03 23.89
CA GLY A 471 14.33 -16.51 24.82
C GLY A 471 13.92 -15.50 25.89
N THR A 472 14.27 -14.22 25.71
CA THR A 472 13.92 -13.14 26.63
C THR A 472 12.81 -12.26 26.06
N SER A 473 12.17 -11.46 26.92
CA SER A 473 11.26 -10.40 26.50
C SER A 473 11.37 -9.24 27.46
N ASN A 474 11.64 -8.05 26.93
CA ASN A 474 11.58 -6.81 27.70
C ASN A 474 10.18 -6.16 27.68
N HIS A 475 9.22 -6.77 26.99
CA HIS A 475 7.86 -6.26 26.86
C HIS A 475 7.06 -6.46 28.15
N LEU A 476 6.34 -5.44 28.61
CA LEU A 476 5.64 -5.46 29.89
C LEU A 476 4.40 -6.35 29.92
N ILE A 477 3.82 -6.65 28.76
CA ILE A 477 2.59 -7.44 28.62
C ILE A 477 2.85 -8.83 28.01
N MET A 478 3.83 -8.92 27.12
CA MET A 478 4.01 -10.12 26.30
C MET A 478 5.17 -10.92 26.88
N PRO A 479 4.99 -12.22 27.13
CA PRO A 479 6.07 -13.07 27.64
C PRO A 479 7.18 -13.24 26.59
N ALA A 480 8.17 -14.06 26.90
CA ALA A 480 9.13 -14.55 25.91
C ALA A 480 8.40 -15.07 24.66
N PRO A 481 8.96 -14.86 23.45
CA PRO A 481 8.29 -15.25 22.22
C PRO A 481 7.97 -16.74 22.11
N GLY A 482 6.88 -17.05 21.42
CA GLY A 482 6.48 -18.41 21.11
C GLY A 482 5.15 -18.47 20.35
N PRO A 483 4.79 -19.60 19.72
CA PRO A 483 5.33 -20.94 19.94
C PRO A 483 6.49 -21.34 19.02
N TYR A 484 6.97 -20.45 18.15
CA TYR A 484 8.09 -20.73 17.26
C TYR A 484 9.42 -20.33 17.92
N ASP A 485 10.49 -21.06 17.60
CA ASP A 485 11.79 -21.02 18.27
C ASP A 485 12.87 -20.25 17.47
N TYR A 486 12.51 -19.54 16.40
CA TYR A 486 13.50 -18.83 15.56
C TYR A 486 14.29 -17.77 16.33
N LEU A 487 13.74 -17.23 17.43
CA LEU A 487 14.37 -16.20 18.24
C LEU A 487 15.19 -16.75 19.42
N GLU A 488 15.14 -18.05 19.68
CA GLU A 488 15.84 -18.66 20.82
C GLU A 488 17.36 -18.73 20.58
N LYS A 489 17.75 -19.10 19.37
CA LYS A 489 19.15 -19.35 19.01
C LYS A 489 19.83 -18.09 18.46
N VAL A 490 20.78 -17.58 19.23
CA VAL A 490 21.57 -16.38 18.90
C VAL A 490 23.05 -16.77 18.82
N ALA A 491 23.70 -16.45 17.72
CA ALA A 491 25.11 -16.68 17.49
C ALA A 491 25.91 -15.39 17.70
N ILE A 492 26.88 -15.44 18.61
CA ILE A 492 27.84 -14.36 18.87
C ILE A 492 28.97 -14.50 17.85
N ILE A 493 29.17 -13.49 17.00
CA ILE A 493 30.22 -13.53 15.98
C ILE A 493 31.54 -13.07 16.62
N GLU A 494 32.58 -13.88 16.50
CA GLU A 494 33.93 -13.59 16.98
C GLU A 494 34.84 -13.15 15.83
N ASP A 495 34.68 -13.78 14.66
CA ASP A 495 35.32 -13.39 13.40
C ASP A 495 34.32 -13.58 12.25
N GLY A 496 34.06 -12.51 11.49
CA GLY A 496 33.13 -12.53 10.36
C GLY A 496 33.74 -13.01 9.05
N GLY A 497 35.05 -13.26 9.03
CA GLY A 497 35.80 -13.64 7.83
C GLY A 497 35.78 -12.54 6.78
N GLN A 498 35.32 -12.88 5.57
CA GLN A 498 35.23 -11.96 4.43
C GLN A 498 33.90 -11.19 4.38
N ASP A 499 32.90 -11.58 5.17
CA ASP A 499 31.61 -10.90 5.23
C ASP A 499 31.72 -9.63 6.09
N SER A 500 31.72 -8.48 5.41
CA SER A 500 31.86 -7.17 6.07
C SER A 500 30.76 -6.86 7.10
N VAL A 501 29.58 -7.45 6.97
CA VAL A 501 28.49 -7.25 7.94
C VAL A 501 28.71 -8.11 9.18
N LEU A 502 29.08 -9.38 9.02
CA LEU A 502 29.41 -10.24 10.16
C LEU A 502 30.65 -9.72 10.89
N GLN A 503 31.63 -9.22 10.14
CA GLN A 503 32.81 -8.59 10.72
C GLN A 503 32.45 -7.33 11.52
N SER A 504 31.55 -6.50 10.99
CA SER A 504 31.01 -5.36 11.74
C SER A 504 30.27 -5.81 13.00
N TYR A 505 29.59 -6.97 13.00
CA TYR A 505 28.93 -7.48 14.20
C TYR A 505 29.93 -7.89 15.27
N ALA A 506 31.01 -8.58 14.89
CA ALA A 506 32.10 -8.91 15.81
C ALA A 506 32.73 -7.64 16.43
N GLU A 507 33.00 -6.62 15.61
CA GLU A 507 33.64 -5.37 16.06
C GLU A 507 32.75 -4.52 16.98
N ASN A 508 31.44 -4.54 16.77
CA ASN A 508 30.48 -3.71 17.50
C ASN A 508 29.75 -4.47 18.63
N GLY A 509 30.09 -5.73 18.88
CA GLY A 509 29.44 -6.54 19.92
C GLY A 509 27.97 -6.85 19.60
N TYR A 510 27.66 -7.06 18.33
CA TYR A 510 26.36 -7.58 17.90
C TYR A 510 26.41 -9.09 17.72
N ALA A 511 25.29 -9.73 18.01
CA ALA A 511 25.02 -11.10 17.63
C ALA A 511 23.96 -11.17 16.54
N ILE A 512 23.81 -12.36 15.96
CA ILE A 512 22.87 -12.62 14.87
C ILE A 512 21.98 -13.80 15.24
N ILE A 513 20.72 -13.77 14.79
CA ILE A 513 19.85 -14.94 14.87
C ILE A 513 20.49 -16.08 14.06
N TYR A 514 20.55 -17.28 14.64
CA TYR A 514 21.23 -18.42 14.02
C TYR A 514 20.67 -18.75 12.62
N TYR A 515 19.35 -18.60 12.44
CA TYR A 515 18.69 -18.73 11.14
C TYR A 515 19.29 -17.79 10.08
N ASP A 516 19.55 -16.52 10.43
CA ASP A 516 20.12 -15.53 9.52
C ASP A 516 21.62 -15.77 9.26
N LEU A 517 22.36 -16.31 10.23
CA LEU A 517 23.74 -16.77 10.01
C LEU A 517 23.80 -17.90 8.98
N LEU A 518 22.96 -18.94 9.14
CA LEU A 518 22.84 -20.02 8.17
C LEU A 518 22.46 -19.50 6.78
N ALA A 519 21.55 -18.54 6.71
CA ALA A 519 21.13 -17.93 5.45
C ALA A 519 22.27 -17.19 4.76
N ARG A 520 23.12 -16.47 5.50
CA ARG A 520 24.31 -15.79 4.96
C ARG A 520 25.37 -16.77 4.46
N LEU A 521 25.68 -17.80 5.23
CA LEU A 521 26.63 -18.85 4.81
C LEU A 521 26.15 -19.58 3.55
N GLU A 522 24.83 -19.79 3.38
CA GLU A 522 24.29 -20.38 2.15
C GLU A 522 24.35 -19.43 0.93
N GLU A 523 24.40 -18.11 1.15
CA GLU A 523 24.57 -17.12 0.09
C GLU A 523 26.03 -16.92 -0.30
N ASP A 524 26.97 -17.08 0.64
CA ASP A 524 28.41 -17.02 0.43
C ASP A 524 29.11 -18.31 0.92
N PRO A 525 29.10 -19.39 0.10
CA PRO A 525 29.54 -20.71 0.53
C PRO A 525 31.02 -20.82 0.93
N ASP A 526 31.84 -19.89 0.44
CA ASP A 526 33.30 -19.88 0.61
C ASP A 526 33.74 -19.07 1.85
N ASN A 527 32.82 -18.31 2.47
CA ASN A 527 33.14 -17.58 3.69
C ASN A 527 33.27 -18.52 4.89
N GLN A 528 34.26 -18.26 5.73
CA GLN A 528 34.52 -18.99 6.97
C GLN A 528 34.30 -18.03 8.14
N VAL A 529 33.50 -18.46 9.12
CA VAL A 529 33.06 -17.62 10.24
C VAL A 529 33.35 -18.34 11.54
N THR A 530 33.87 -17.60 12.53
CA THR A 530 34.04 -18.08 13.90
C THR A 530 32.96 -17.48 14.78
N PHE A 531 32.19 -18.32 15.47
CA PHE A 531 31.06 -17.89 16.29
C PHE A 531 30.83 -18.81 17.49
N THR A 532 30.15 -18.27 18.51
CA THR A 532 29.73 -19.01 19.69
C THR A 532 28.20 -19.03 19.78
N ILE A 533 27.64 -20.23 20.01
CA ILE A 533 26.20 -20.46 20.23
C ILE A 533 26.00 -21.49 21.34
N ASP A 534 25.08 -21.24 22.27
CA ASP A 534 24.80 -22.13 23.42
C ASP A 534 26.07 -22.57 24.18
N ASP A 535 26.98 -21.63 24.45
CA ASP A 535 28.30 -21.84 25.08
C ASP A 535 29.25 -22.79 24.32
N ARG A 536 28.98 -23.06 23.05
CA ARG A 536 29.85 -23.85 22.16
C ARG A 536 30.44 -22.96 21.08
N GLN A 537 31.76 -23.01 20.98
CA GLN A 537 32.52 -22.28 19.98
C GLN A 537 32.67 -23.13 18.71
N PHE A 538 32.53 -22.45 17.57
CA PHE A 538 32.68 -22.98 16.23
C PHE A 538 33.73 -22.14 15.51
N GLU A 539 34.85 -22.75 15.15
CA GLU A 539 36.01 -22.07 14.54
C GLU A 539 36.07 -22.35 13.03
N ASP A 540 36.28 -21.29 12.24
CA ASP A 540 36.48 -21.32 10.78
C ASP A 540 35.43 -22.16 10.01
N VAL A 541 34.16 -22.05 10.44
CA VAL A 541 33.06 -22.87 9.91
C VAL A 541 32.51 -22.27 8.62
N SER A 542 32.31 -23.12 7.62
CA SER A 542 31.75 -22.78 6.31
C SER A 542 30.34 -23.34 6.10
N SER A 543 29.74 -22.98 4.97
CA SER A 543 28.45 -23.56 4.53
C SER A 543 28.47 -25.09 4.39
N GLN A 544 29.63 -25.69 4.08
CA GLN A 544 29.77 -27.12 3.87
C GLN A 544 29.68 -27.89 5.19
N ASP A 545 30.25 -27.31 6.25
CA ASP A 545 30.27 -27.87 7.59
C ASP A 545 28.86 -27.91 8.21
N LEU A 546 28.01 -26.93 7.87
CA LEU A 546 26.63 -26.80 8.35
C LEU A 546 25.57 -27.22 7.32
N ASN A 547 25.95 -27.94 6.26
CA ASN A 547 25.04 -28.27 5.15
C ASN A 547 23.76 -29.00 5.60
N ALA A 548 23.86 -29.92 6.55
CA ALA A 548 22.70 -30.64 7.08
C ALA A 548 21.71 -29.69 7.78
N GLU A 549 22.22 -28.72 8.55
CA GLU A 549 21.41 -27.74 9.27
C GLU A 549 20.80 -26.71 8.32
N ILE A 550 21.56 -26.26 7.33
CA ILE A 550 21.07 -25.39 6.25
C ILE A 550 19.89 -26.07 5.55
N ALA A 551 20.04 -27.34 5.16
CA ALA A 551 19.01 -28.08 4.45
C ALA A 551 17.74 -28.36 5.29
N SER A 552 17.88 -28.54 6.61
CA SER A 552 16.74 -28.80 7.50
C SER A 552 16.04 -27.53 7.99
N THR A 553 16.75 -26.41 8.06
CA THR A 553 16.29 -25.20 8.76
C THR A 553 15.83 -24.11 7.80
N LEU A 554 16.56 -23.88 6.70
CA LEU A 554 16.28 -22.72 5.84
C LEU A 554 15.06 -22.91 4.95
N HIS A 555 14.22 -21.88 4.92
CA HIS A 555 13.14 -21.77 3.94
C HIS A 555 13.68 -21.45 2.54
N PRO A 556 12.89 -21.71 1.47
CA PRO A 556 13.25 -21.32 0.12
C PRO A 556 13.63 -19.84 0.02
N ARG A 557 14.61 -19.50 -0.84
CA ARG A 557 15.14 -18.12 -1.00
C ARG A 557 14.05 -17.07 -1.21
N TRP A 558 12.97 -17.39 -1.92
CA TRP A 558 11.87 -16.44 -2.14
C TRP A 558 11.13 -16.07 -0.85
N PHE A 559 11.03 -16.99 0.11
CA PHE A 559 10.40 -16.77 1.41
C PHE A 559 11.31 -15.94 2.32
N ARG A 560 12.61 -16.28 2.34
CA ARG A 560 13.63 -15.55 3.10
C ARG A 560 13.69 -14.07 2.76
N LYS A 561 13.32 -13.66 1.54
CA LYS A 561 13.18 -12.24 1.17
C LYS A 561 12.22 -11.43 2.04
N PHE A 562 11.32 -12.05 2.81
CA PHE A 562 10.34 -11.38 3.68
C PHE A 562 10.39 -11.86 5.14
N PHE A 563 11.37 -12.67 5.49
CA PHE A 563 11.51 -13.31 6.79
C PHE A 563 12.91 -13.03 7.32
N HIS A 564 13.01 -11.92 8.09
CA HIS A 564 14.27 -11.29 8.49
C HIS A 564 14.27 -10.92 9.96
N PHE A 565 15.46 -10.90 10.54
CA PHE A 565 15.66 -10.57 11.94
C PHE A 565 16.46 -9.26 12.05
N GLN A 566 16.30 -8.59 13.18
CA GLN A 566 17.18 -7.49 13.57
C GLN A 566 18.47 -8.08 14.18
N PRO A 567 19.61 -7.38 14.08
CA PRO A 567 20.79 -7.75 14.85
C PRO A 567 20.48 -7.70 16.35
N VAL A 568 21.12 -8.59 17.11
CA VAL A 568 20.94 -8.70 18.56
C VAL A 568 22.04 -7.93 19.26
N VAL A 569 21.68 -6.97 20.11
CA VAL A 569 22.65 -6.22 20.91
C VAL A 569 23.02 -7.05 22.15
N LEU A 570 24.32 -7.30 22.35
CA LEU A 570 24.81 -8.11 23.47
C LEU A 570 25.02 -7.30 24.76
N THR A 571 25.14 -5.98 24.65
CA THR A 571 25.36 -5.10 25.79
C THR A 571 24.05 -4.70 26.47
N GLU A 572 24.01 -4.82 27.79
CA GLU A 572 22.88 -4.38 28.61
C GLU A 572 23.23 -3.10 29.39
N PRO A 573 22.33 -2.09 29.39
CA PRO A 573 21.05 -2.06 28.71
C PRO A 573 21.19 -1.72 27.20
N GLU A 574 20.25 -2.20 26.37
CA GLU A 574 20.25 -1.91 24.94
C GLU A 574 19.96 -0.41 24.70
N HIS A 575 20.98 0.33 24.32
CA HIS A 575 20.82 1.73 23.90
C HIS A 575 20.14 1.80 22.54
N CYS A 576 19.33 2.83 22.33
CA CYS A 576 18.77 3.05 21.00
C CYS A 576 19.88 3.32 19.98
N ASN A 577 19.95 2.48 18.95
CA ASN A 577 20.87 2.65 17.84
C ASN A 577 20.31 3.69 16.84
N VAL A 578 20.54 4.96 17.18
CA VAL A 578 20.31 6.17 16.35
C VAL A 578 21.67 6.73 15.94
#